data_AF-A0A5S3P5A4-F1
#
_entry.id   AF-A0A5S3P5A4-F1
#
_cell.length_a   1.000
_cell.length_b   1.000
_cell.length_c   1.000
_cell.angle_alpha   90.00
_cell.angle_beta   90.00
_cell.angle_gamma   90.00
#
_symmetry.space_group_name_H-M   'P 1'
#
loop_
_entity.id
_entity.type
_entity.pdbx_description
1 polymer ?
#
loop_
_entity_poly.entity_id
_entity_poly.type
_entity_poly.pdbx_seq_one_letter_code
_entity_poly.pdbx_strand_id
1 'polypeptide(L)'
;MHQPGEPSVEEILDSIKKVIARDNRDDAIAERRRRTLGSDMVGADDGERAEPADAEEAAEVLELDESEMVQADDRPGDSGDSDMQDGDSADDPLVRADTRTAMQQNFAALAMLSKPGKQPQIVRSGETSLEGLTRELLRPMLAAWLDENLPGMVEELVKAEITRIAGKRS
;
A
#
# COMPACT_ATOMS: atom_id res chain seq x y z
N MET A 1 -9.71 2.51 -43.54
CA MET A 1 -9.70 1.03 -43.57
C MET A 1 -8.70 0.56 -42.52
N HIS A 2 -9.13 0.35 -41.27
CA HIS A 2 -8.28 -0.24 -40.23
C HIS A 2 -8.37 -1.77 -40.35
N GLN A 3 -7.22 -2.44 -40.41
CA GLN A 3 -7.15 -3.90 -40.53
C GLN A 3 -7.65 -4.55 -39.23
N PRO A 4 -8.51 -5.58 -39.29
CA PRO A 4 -8.98 -6.30 -38.11
C PRO A 4 -7.90 -7.30 -37.69
N GLY A 5 -7.01 -6.91 -36.77
CA GLY A 5 -6.00 -7.85 -36.26
C GLY A 5 -4.90 -7.27 -35.38
N GLU A 6 -4.71 -5.95 -35.34
CA GLU A 6 -3.80 -5.33 -34.37
C GLU A 6 -4.58 -5.01 -33.09
N PRO A 7 -4.15 -5.51 -31.91
CA PRO A 7 -4.83 -5.21 -30.66
C PRO A 7 -4.80 -3.70 -30.42
N SER A 8 -5.94 -3.15 -30.04
CA SER A 8 -6.06 -1.71 -29.75
C SER A 8 -5.12 -1.34 -28.59
N VAL A 9 -4.60 -0.11 -28.59
CA VAL A 9 -3.79 0.41 -27.48
C VAL A 9 -4.51 0.24 -26.13
N GLU A 10 -5.84 0.39 -26.13
CA GLU A 10 -6.67 0.19 -24.95
C GLU A 10 -6.68 -1.28 -24.48
N GLU A 11 -6.70 -2.24 -25.41
CA GLU A 11 -6.62 -3.67 -25.10
C GLU A 11 -5.23 -4.06 -24.55
N ILE A 12 -4.17 -3.44 -25.07
CA ILE A 12 -2.80 -3.62 -24.55
C ILE A 12 -2.72 -3.10 -23.11
N LEU A 13 -3.31 -1.94 -22.83
CA LEU A 13 -3.32 -1.36 -21.49
C LEU A 13 -4.18 -2.18 -20.51
N ASP A 14 -5.33 -2.68 -20.95
CA ASP A 14 -6.17 -3.56 -20.14
C ASP A 14 -5.50 -4.90 -19.85
N SER A 15 -4.77 -5.47 -20.83
CA SER A 15 -3.98 -6.69 -20.63
C SER A 15 -2.86 -6.47 -19.61
N ILE A 16 -2.12 -5.35 -19.68
CA ILE A 16 -1.07 -5.02 -18.72
C ILE A 16 -1.67 -4.82 -17.32
N LYS A 17 -2.79 -4.09 -17.20
CA LYS A 17 -3.50 -3.88 -15.92
C LYS A 17 -3.95 -5.21 -15.31
N LYS A 18 -4.46 -6.13 -16.13
CA LYS A 18 -4.91 -7.46 -15.68
C LYS A 18 -3.76 -8.34 -15.20
N VAL A 19 -2.60 -8.29 -15.86
CA VAL A 19 -1.40 -9.03 -15.42
C VAL A 19 -0.85 -8.46 -14.11
N ILE A 20 -0.73 -7.14 -13.98
CA ILE A 20 -0.25 -6.51 -12.73
C ILE A 20 -1.19 -6.79 -11.55
N ALA A 21 -2.51 -6.75 -11.76
CA ALA A 21 -3.48 -7.07 -10.72
C ALA A 21 -3.42 -8.53 -10.28
N ARG A 22 -3.12 -9.44 -11.21
CA ARG A 22 -2.92 -10.87 -10.93
C ARG A 22 -1.63 -11.11 -10.15
N ASP A 23 -0.51 -10.53 -10.60
CA ASP A 23 0.79 -10.67 -9.94
C ASP A 23 0.77 -10.08 -8.52
N ASN A 24 0.16 -8.90 -8.33
CA ASN A 24 0.01 -8.31 -6.99
C ASN A 24 -0.86 -9.17 -6.05
N ARG A 25 -1.87 -9.88 -6.60
CA ARG A 25 -2.69 -10.82 -5.83
C ARG A 25 -1.90 -12.07 -5.46
N ASP A 26 -1.12 -12.60 -6.38
CA ASP A 26 -0.27 -13.78 -6.16
C ASP A 26 0.87 -13.46 -5.17
N ASP A 27 1.47 -12.27 -5.25
CA ASP A 27 2.45 -11.73 -4.30
C ASP A 27 1.85 -11.52 -2.90
N ALA A 28 0.64 -10.96 -2.81
CA ALA A 28 -0.07 -10.81 -1.54
C ALA A 28 -0.40 -12.17 -0.89
N ILE A 29 -0.75 -13.18 -1.70
CA ILE A 29 -0.99 -14.56 -1.23
C ILE A 29 0.33 -15.21 -0.77
N ALA A 30 1.42 -15.03 -1.52
CA ALA A 30 2.74 -15.54 -1.17
C ALA A 30 3.28 -14.91 0.13
N GLU A 31 3.11 -13.61 0.31
CA GLU A 31 3.51 -12.88 1.51
C GLU A 31 2.66 -13.25 2.73
N ARG A 32 1.37 -13.51 2.54
CA ARG A 32 0.51 -14.07 3.60
C ARG A 32 0.97 -15.46 4.02
N ARG A 33 1.28 -16.35 3.07
CA ARG A 33 1.81 -17.69 3.35
C ARG A 33 3.17 -17.64 4.05
N ARG A 34 4.04 -16.69 3.68
CA ARG A 34 5.34 -16.48 4.33
C ARG A 34 5.16 -16.05 5.78
N ARG A 35 4.21 -15.15 6.07
CA ARG A 35 3.89 -14.74 7.45
C ARG A 35 3.29 -15.89 8.27
N THR A 36 2.36 -16.66 7.71
CA THR A 36 1.76 -17.80 8.44
C THR A 36 2.78 -18.89 8.73
N LEU A 37 3.68 -19.20 7.79
CA LEU A 37 4.74 -20.20 7.97
C LEU A 37 5.89 -19.68 8.86
N GLY A 38 6.11 -18.37 8.90
CA GLY A 38 7.13 -17.73 9.75
C GLY A 38 6.67 -17.50 11.20
N SER A 39 5.35 -17.53 11.46
CA SER A 39 4.78 -17.27 12.79
C SER A 39 4.93 -18.44 13.77
N ASP A 40 5.25 -19.66 13.29
CA ASP A 40 5.37 -20.85 14.14
C ASP A 40 6.76 -21.03 14.80
N MET A 41 7.74 -20.15 14.52
CA MET A 41 9.15 -20.37 14.91
C MET A 41 9.80 -19.26 15.76
N VAL A 42 9.06 -18.26 16.27
CA VAL A 42 9.61 -17.26 17.21
C VAL A 42 8.59 -16.92 18.30
N GLY A 43 8.55 -17.75 19.33
CA GLY A 43 7.92 -17.42 20.60
C GLY A 43 8.92 -16.79 21.57
N ALA A 44 8.38 -15.89 22.41
CA ALA A 44 8.96 -15.24 23.59
C ALA A 44 9.77 -13.94 23.37
N ASP A 45 9.15 -12.80 23.66
CA ASP A 45 9.57 -11.88 24.75
C ASP A 45 8.54 -10.73 24.93
N ASP A 46 8.44 -10.22 26.15
CA ASP A 46 7.41 -9.37 26.76
C ASP A 46 7.13 -7.99 26.12
N GLY A 47 5.90 -7.50 26.32
CA GLY A 47 5.55 -6.08 26.26
C GLY A 47 4.18 -5.78 25.67
N GLU A 48 3.24 -5.33 26.53
CA GLU A 48 1.89 -4.86 26.21
C GLU A 48 1.74 -4.26 24.80
N ARG A 49 1.27 -5.07 23.86
CA ARG A 49 0.74 -4.62 22.58
C ARG A 49 -0.76 -4.83 22.64
N ALA A 50 -1.50 -3.75 22.40
CA ALA A 50 -2.94 -3.76 22.21
C ALA A 50 -3.37 -5.05 21.51
N GLU A 51 -4.26 -5.82 22.13
CA GLU A 51 -4.82 -7.00 21.51
C GLU A 51 -5.38 -6.58 20.14
N PRO A 52 -4.96 -7.23 19.04
CA PRO A 52 -5.62 -7.00 17.77
C PRO A 52 -7.06 -7.45 17.97
N ALA A 53 -8.02 -6.52 17.82
CA ALA A 53 -9.44 -6.85 17.79
C ALA A 53 -9.61 -8.12 16.97
N ASP A 54 -10.13 -9.17 17.61
CA ASP A 54 -10.15 -10.49 17.02
C ASP A 54 -10.91 -10.40 15.69
N ALA A 55 -10.50 -11.18 14.69
CA ALA A 55 -11.11 -11.08 13.36
C ALA A 55 -12.62 -11.42 13.40
N GLU A 56 -13.05 -12.13 14.45
CA GLU A 56 -14.47 -12.38 14.75
C GLU A 56 -15.20 -11.14 15.28
N GLU A 57 -14.61 -10.34 16.18
CA GLU A 57 -15.23 -9.11 16.72
C GLU A 57 -15.32 -8.01 15.64
N ALA A 58 -14.31 -7.92 14.77
CA ALA A 58 -14.35 -7.02 13.61
C ALA A 58 -15.33 -7.47 12.51
N ALA A 59 -15.69 -8.76 12.47
CA ALA A 59 -16.72 -9.27 11.56
C ALA A 59 -18.13 -8.94 12.07
N GLU A 60 -18.35 -8.97 13.40
CA GLU A 60 -19.66 -8.68 14.02
C GLU A 60 -20.16 -7.25 13.74
N VAL A 61 -19.26 -6.26 13.64
CA VAL A 61 -19.61 -4.86 13.34
C VAL A 61 -20.03 -4.64 11.86
N LEU A 62 -19.70 -5.58 10.97
CA LEU A 62 -19.98 -5.50 9.54
C LEU A 62 -21.19 -6.32 9.09
N GLU A 63 -21.86 -7.03 10.00
CA GLU A 63 -23.07 -7.81 9.73
C GLU A 63 -24.35 -7.00 10.03
N LEU A 64 -24.47 -5.80 9.45
CA LEU A 64 -25.80 -5.20 9.26
C LEU A 64 -26.36 -5.76 7.95
N ASP A 65 -27.12 -6.84 8.05
CA ASP A 65 -27.78 -7.49 6.92
C ASP A 65 -28.75 -6.50 6.24
N GLU A 66 -28.57 -6.31 4.94
CA GLU A 66 -29.42 -5.49 4.05
C GLU A 66 -30.90 -5.92 4.12
N SER A 67 -31.17 -7.13 4.62
CA SER A 67 -32.49 -7.72 4.81
C SER A 67 -33.26 -7.21 6.05
N GLU A 68 -32.60 -6.61 7.05
CA GLU A 68 -33.28 -6.07 8.25
C GLU A 68 -33.97 -4.71 8.00
N MET A 69 -33.60 -3.99 6.94
CA MET A 69 -34.25 -2.73 6.57
C MET A 69 -35.66 -2.91 5.99
N VAL A 70 -36.09 -4.14 5.69
CA VAL A 70 -37.37 -4.42 5.00
C VAL A 70 -38.44 -5.04 5.91
N GLN A 71 -38.18 -5.20 7.20
CA GLN A 71 -39.14 -5.78 8.15
C GLN A 71 -39.48 -4.81 9.29
N ALA A 72 -39.96 -3.64 8.93
CA ALA A 72 -40.58 -2.71 9.87
C ALA A 72 -41.87 -2.13 9.26
N ASP A 73 -42.79 -2.96 8.78
CA ASP A 73 -44.23 -2.70 8.89
C ASP A 73 -45.03 -3.89 8.35
N ASP A 74 -45.40 -4.80 9.25
CA ASP A 74 -46.58 -5.63 9.05
C ASP A 74 -47.40 -5.61 10.34
N ARG A 75 -48.01 -4.45 10.60
CA ARG A 75 -49.11 -4.30 11.55
C ARG A 75 -50.39 -4.02 10.75
N PRO A 76 -51.39 -4.93 10.78
CA PRO A 76 -52.64 -4.68 10.08
C PRO A 76 -53.50 -3.75 10.91
N GLY A 77 -53.82 -2.58 10.35
CA GLY A 77 -54.94 -1.75 10.75
C GLY A 77 -54.56 -0.34 11.19
N ASP A 78 -54.77 0.63 10.30
CA ASP A 78 -55.87 1.58 10.44
C ASP A 78 -56.08 2.32 9.12
N SER A 79 -57.33 2.51 8.74
CA SER A 79 -57.72 3.12 7.46
C SER A 79 -57.70 4.63 7.61
N GLY A 80 -56.70 5.28 7.05
CA GLY A 80 -56.59 6.74 7.01
C GLY A 80 -55.81 7.19 5.79
N ASP A 81 -56.57 7.46 4.72
CA ASP A 81 -56.27 8.42 3.65
C ASP A 81 -54.79 8.85 3.52
N SER A 82 -54.03 8.12 2.72
CA SER A 82 -52.74 8.59 2.21
C SER A 82 -52.78 8.58 0.69
N ASP A 83 -52.93 9.78 0.14
CA ASP A 83 -52.62 10.09 -1.25
C ASP A 83 -51.12 9.85 -1.45
N MET A 84 -50.74 8.60 -1.68
CA MET A 84 -49.40 8.20 -2.09
C MET A 84 -49.24 8.54 -3.57
N GLN A 85 -48.90 9.80 -3.83
CA GLN A 85 -48.28 10.19 -5.07
C GLN A 85 -46.85 9.60 -5.09
N ASP A 86 -46.73 8.38 -5.59
CA ASP A 86 -45.47 7.84 -6.08
C ASP A 86 -44.97 8.72 -7.23
N GLY A 87 -43.70 9.15 -7.14
CA GLY A 87 -42.95 9.65 -8.29
C GLY A 87 -42.01 10.81 -7.99
N ASP A 88 -40.73 10.47 -7.86
CA ASP A 88 -39.57 11.35 -8.04
C ASP A 88 -39.07 12.11 -6.80
N SER A 89 -38.40 11.38 -5.91
CA SER A 89 -37.34 11.97 -5.07
C SER A 89 -36.13 11.03 -5.03
N ALA A 90 -35.80 10.46 -6.19
CA ALA A 90 -34.44 9.99 -6.44
C ALA A 90 -33.63 11.22 -6.86
N ASP A 91 -32.71 11.64 -6.00
CA ASP A 91 -31.65 12.62 -6.28
C ASP A 91 -32.02 14.11 -6.32
N ASP A 92 -32.78 14.64 -5.34
CA ASP A 92 -32.69 16.09 -5.07
C ASP A 92 -31.36 16.38 -4.36
N PRO A 93 -30.41 17.09 -4.99
CA PRO A 93 -29.09 17.24 -4.42
C PRO A 93 -29.16 18.19 -3.21
N LEU A 94 -28.85 17.67 -2.01
CA LEU A 94 -28.83 18.42 -0.73
C LEU A 94 -27.98 19.71 -0.70
N VAL A 95 -27.13 19.90 -1.71
CA VAL A 95 -26.22 21.03 -1.85
C VAL A 95 -26.59 21.76 -3.15
N ARG A 96 -26.53 23.10 -3.14
CA ARG A 96 -26.81 23.90 -4.33
C ARG A 96 -25.77 23.64 -5.43
N ALA A 97 -26.18 23.81 -6.69
CA ALA A 97 -25.31 23.60 -7.85
C ALA A 97 -24.07 24.53 -7.82
N ASP A 98 -24.25 25.78 -7.42
CA ASP A 98 -23.17 26.78 -7.34
C ASP A 98 -22.10 26.38 -6.32
N THR A 99 -22.52 25.87 -5.16
CA THR A 99 -21.62 25.42 -4.10
C THR A 99 -20.80 24.20 -4.52
N ARG A 100 -21.38 23.25 -5.26
CA ARG A 100 -20.60 22.13 -5.83
C ARG A 100 -19.57 22.63 -6.83
N THR A 101 -19.96 23.57 -7.68
CA THR A 101 -19.09 24.14 -8.70
C THR A 101 -17.90 24.85 -8.06
N ALA A 102 -18.13 25.65 -7.02
CA ALA A 102 -17.08 26.32 -6.25
C ALA A 102 -16.13 25.34 -5.56
N MET A 103 -16.65 24.25 -4.95
CA MET A 103 -15.82 23.20 -4.36
C MET A 103 -14.93 22.52 -5.41
N GLN A 104 -15.50 22.15 -6.56
CA GLN A 104 -14.76 21.50 -7.64
C GLN A 104 -13.65 22.41 -8.19
N GLN A 105 -13.91 23.71 -8.32
CA GLN A 105 -12.90 24.70 -8.73
C GLN A 105 -11.77 24.84 -7.70
N ASN A 106 -12.10 24.86 -6.41
CA ASN A 106 -11.09 24.92 -5.34
C ASN A 106 -10.21 23.66 -5.31
N PHE A 107 -10.82 22.47 -5.45
CA PHE A 107 -10.07 21.21 -5.55
C PHE A 107 -9.19 21.16 -6.80
N ALA A 108 -9.67 21.69 -7.94
CA ALA A 108 -8.87 21.78 -9.15
C ALA A 108 -7.65 22.71 -8.96
N ALA A 109 -7.82 23.85 -8.29
CA ALA A 109 -6.71 24.75 -7.96
C ALA A 109 -5.69 24.10 -7.01
N LEU A 110 -6.17 23.41 -5.97
CA LEU A 110 -5.29 22.66 -5.06
C LEU A 110 -4.55 21.53 -5.78
N ALA A 111 -5.22 20.79 -6.66
CA ALA A 111 -4.61 19.74 -7.47
C ALA A 111 -3.56 20.29 -8.44
N MET A 112 -3.73 21.51 -8.96
CA MET A 112 -2.69 22.17 -9.78
C MET A 112 -1.46 22.54 -8.94
N LEU A 113 -1.65 22.96 -7.68
CA LEU A 113 -0.56 23.28 -6.76
C LEU A 113 0.15 22.02 -6.21
N SER A 114 -0.60 20.94 -6.01
CA SER A 114 -0.10 19.69 -5.42
C SER A 114 0.47 18.71 -6.45
N LYS A 115 0.37 18.99 -7.75
CA LYS A 115 1.04 18.19 -8.78
C LYS A 115 2.56 18.30 -8.58
N PRO A 116 3.28 17.20 -8.27
CA PRO A 116 4.72 17.22 -8.29
C PRO A 116 5.16 17.58 -9.71
N GLY A 117 5.73 18.78 -9.89
CA GLY A 117 6.01 19.38 -11.21
C GLY A 117 7.06 18.64 -12.05
N LYS A 118 7.58 17.52 -11.58
CA LYS A 118 8.59 16.73 -12.28
C LYS A 118 8.11 15.29 -12.35
N GLN A 119 7.79 14.83 -13.55
CA GLN A 119 7.68 13.39 -13.83
C GLN A 119 8.95 12.71 -13.31
N PRO A 120 8.86 11.53 -12.67
CA PRO A 120 10.03 10.80 -12.22
C PRO A 120 10.87 10.48 -13.47
N GLN A 121 11.90 11.29 -13.71
CA GLN A 121 12.93 10.93 -14.65
C GLN A 121 13.57 9.67 -14.08
N ILE A 122 13.38 8.55 -14.78
CA ILE A 122 14.15 7.33 -14.56
C ILE A 122 15.58 7.65 -15.04
N VAL A 123 16.28 8.51 -14.31
CA VAL A 123 17.72 8.57 -14.36
C VAL A 123 18.23 7.34 -13.62
N ARG A 124 19.29 6.77 -14.17
CA ARG A 124 20.05 5.63 -13.68
C ARG A 124 19.84 5.42 -12.18
N SER A 125 19.23 4.29 -11.82
CA SER A 125 18.85 3.91 -10.46
C SER A 125 19.85 4.43 -9.44
N GLY A 126 19.51 5.50 -8.71
CA GLY A 126 20.33 6.03 -7.62
C GLY A 126 20.64 7.54 -7.61
N GLU A 127 20.58 8.27 -8.73
CA GLU A 127 21.08 9.67 -8.74
C GLU A 127 20.05 10.74 -8.31
N THR A 128 18.75 10.48 -8.43
CA THR A 128 17.67 11.34 -7.88
C THR A 128 16.62 10.55 -7.09
N SER A 129 16.92 9.30 -6.72
CA SER A 129 16.07 8.50 -5.85
C SER A 129 16.39 8.78 -4.38
N LEU A 130 15.44 8.48 -3.49
CA LEU A 130 15.64 8.48 -2.03
C LEU A 130 16.92 7.73 -1.61
N GLU A 131 17.27 6.68 -2.36
CA GLU A 131 18.50 5.92 -2.16
C GLU A 131 19.75 6.81 -2.23
N GLY A 132 19.83 7.72 -3.20
CA GLY A 132 20.94 8.68 -3.33
C GLY A 132 21.09 9.54 -2.08
N LEU A 133 19.98 10.10 -1.58
CA LEU A 133 19.96 10.93 -0.37
C LEU A 133 20.34 10.11 0.87
N THR A 134 19.80 8.89 1.03
CA THR A 134 20.18 8.02 2.16
C THR A 134 21.65 7.63 2.11
N ARG A 135 22.22 7.40 0.91
CA ARG A 135 23.65 7.10 0.73
C ARG A 135 24.53 8.28 1.09
N GLU A 136 24.14 9.50 0.74
CA GLU A 136 24.85 10.72 1.14
C GLU A 136 24.86 10.89 2.65
N LEU A 137 23.74 10.62 3.32
CA LEU A 137 23.63 10.69 4.78
C LEU A 137 24.39 9.57 5.51
N LEU A 138 24.39 8.34 4.97
CA LEU A 138 25.05 7.19 5.61
C LEU A 138 26.57 7.18 5.39
N ARG A 139 27.06 7.81 4.32
CA ARG A 139 28.50 7.84 3.98
C ARG A 139 29.39 8.32 5.14
N PRO A 140 29.15 9.46 5.81
CA PRO A 140 30.02 9.91 6.90
C PRO A 140 29.99 8.97 8.12
N MET A 141 28.84 8.37 8.43
CA MET A 141 28.73 7.44 9.56
C MET A 141 29.48 6.14 9.30
N LEU A 142 29.36 5.59 8.08
CA LEU A 142 30.10 4.41 7.67
C LEU A 142 31.61 4.66 7.59
N ALA A 143 32.03 5.84 7.14
CA ALA A 143 33.44 6.21 7.10
C ALA A 143 34.06 6.23 8.51
N ALA A 144 33.42 6.93 9.46
CA ALA A 144 33.89 6.99 10.84
C ALA A 144 33.94 5.59 11.48
N TRP A 145 32.91 4.77 11.26
CA TRP A 145 32.89 3.41 11.77
C TRP A 145 34.01 2.55 11.17
N LEU A 146 34.27 2.67 9.87
CA LEU A 146 35.37 1.95 9.22
C LEU A 146 36.73 2.42 9.76
N ASP A 147 36.94 3.72 9.97
CA ASP A 147 38.19 4.24 10.51
C ASP A 147 38.49 3.68 11.91
N GLU A 148 37.45 3.50 12.74
CA GLU A 148 37.59 2.97 14.10
C GLU A 148 37.75 1.44 14.15
N ASN A 149 37.03 0.70 13.30
CA ASN A 149 36.90 -0.76 13.44
C ASN A 149 37.74 -1.56 12.44
N LEU A 150 38.07 -0.99 11.29
CA LEU A 150 38.81 -1.68 10.23
C LEU A 150 40.26 -2.02 10.60
N PRO A 151 41.03 -1.16 11.29
CA PRO A 151 42.41 -1.47 11.65
C PRO A 151 42.54 -2.77 12.47
N GLY A 152 41.69 -2.94 13.49
CA GLY A 152 41.69 -4.13 14.34
C GLY A 152 41.37 -5.41 13.56
N MET A 153 40.32 -5.38 12.74
CA MET A 153 39.94 -6.53 11.90
C MET A 153 41.06 -6.93 10.93
N VAL A 154 41.74 -5.94 10.32
CA VAL A 154 42.84 -6.21 9.40
C VAL A 154 44.04 -6.79 10.13
N GLU A 155 44.39 -6.31 11.31
CA GLU A 155 45.50 -6.87 12.09
C GLU A 155 45.29 -8.34 12.45
N GLU A 156 44.08 -8.71 12.87
CA GLU A 156 43.75 -10.11 13.18
C GLU A 156 43.86 -10.99 11.94
N LEU A 157 43.31 -10.53 10.80
CA LEU A 157 43.37 -11.25 9.55
C LEU A 157 44.81 -11.42 9.05
N VAL A 158 45.64 -10.37 9.17
CA VAL A 158 47.06 -10.39 8.80
C VAL A 158 47.85 -11.31 9.73
N LYS A 159 47.62 -11.27 11.04
CA LYS A 159 48.26 -12.20 12.00
C LYS A 159 47.92 -13.65 11.64
N ALA A 160 46.65 -13.95 11.40
CA ALA A 160 46.21 -15.28 10.97
C ALA A 160 46.89 -15.71 9.66
N GLU A 161 46.99 -14.80 8.69
CA GLU A 161 47.62 -15.06 7.40
C GLU A 161 49.14 -15.29 7.52
N ILE A 162 49.85 -14.52 8.36
CA ILE A 162 51.28 -14.74 8.62
C ILE A 162 51.50 -16.08 9.31
N THR A 163 50.73 -16.42 10.34
CA THR A 163 50.83 -17.71 11.04
C THR A 163 50.60 -18.88 10.07
N ARG A 164 49.60 -18.76 9.19
CA ARG A 164 49.29 -19.76 8.16
C ARG A 164 50.46 -19.97 7.18
N ILE A 165 51.07 -18.89 6.70
CA ILE A 165 52.19 -18.97 5.75
C ILE A 165 53.46 -19.46 6.47
N ALA A 166 53.74 -18.98 7.68
CA ALA A 166 54.91 -19.37 8.47
C ALA A 166 54.85 -20.86 8.86
N GLY A 167 53.68 -21.36 9.28
CA GLY A 167 53.47 -22.77 9.60
C GLY A 167 53.51 -23.71 8.40
N LYS A 168 53.45 -23.18 7.16
CA LYS A 168 53.56 -23.97 5.93
C LYS A 168 54.98 -23.97 5.33
N ARG A 169 55.91 -23.16 5.89
CA ARG A 169 57.32 -23.10 5.50
C ARG A 169 58.27 -23.77 6.50
N SER A 170 57.76 -24.31 7.60
CA SER A 170 58.46 -25.23 8.49
C SER A 170 57.98 -26.66 8.25
#